data_AF-A0A955ASU3-F1
#
_entry.id   AF-A0A955ASU3-F1
#
_cell.length_a   1.000
_cell.length_b   1.000
_cell.length_c   1.000
_cell.angle_alpha   90.00
_cell.angle_beta   90.00
_cell.angle_gamma   90.00
#
_symmetry.space_group_name_H-M   'P 1'
#
loop_
_entity.id
_entity.type
_entity.pdbx_description
1 polymer ?
#
loop_
_entity_poly.entity_id
_entity_poly.type
_entity_poly.pdbx_seq_one_letter_code
_entity_poly.pdbx_strand_id
1 'polypeptide(L)'
;MLPVKKDFSQTERRWFGPLFFLFHVLLYVMLRQRFEIGVLVWPWVGVASAIVIWYYSMPSWQTKIYRAWLLAVAPIGYVVSLIAMSLVFYLAVSPIGWLVRICGASSFHKQRGTMTTYWQTRPAPRDAKSYFRQF
;
A
#
# COMPACT_ATOMS: atom_id res chain seq x y z
N MET A 1 11.32 5.73 -10.12
CA MET A 1 10.97 4.70 -11.12
C MET A 1 11.22 3.34 -10.49
N LEU A 2 10.20 2.49 -10.32
CA LEU A 2 10.41 1.14 -9.80
C LEU A 2 11.29 0.35 -10.81
N PRO A 3 12.42 -0.25 -10.39
CA PRO A 3 13.21 -1.07 -11.29
C PRO A 3 12.39 -2.29 -11.70
N VAL A 4 11.86 -2.27 -12.94
CA VAL A 4 11.11 -3.38 -13.49
C VAL A 4 12.10 -4.54 -13.69
N LYS A 5 11.90 -5.61 -12.92
CA LYS A 5 12.70 -6.84 -13.00
C LYS A 5 12.73 -7.32 -14.46
N LYS A 6 13.93 -7.37 -15.04
CA LYS A 6 14.12 -7.75 -16.45
C LYS A 6 13.93 -9.24 -16.69
N ASP A 7 13.95 -10.09 -15.67
CA ASP A 7 13.76 -11.53 -15.79
C ASP A 7 12.84 -12.04 -14.68
N PHE A 8 11.70 -12.62 -15.06
CA PHE A 8 10.74 -13.20 -14.12
C PHE A 8 11.03 -14.68 -13.96
N SER A 9 10.88 -15.20 -12.75
CA SER A 9 11.10 -16.62 -12.48
C SER A 9 10.07 -17.45 -13.24
N GLN A 10 10.46 -18.62 -13.77
CA GLN A 10 9.53 -19.51 -14.49
C GLN A 10 8.31 -19.88 -13.63
N THR A 11 8.49 -19.97 -12.32
CA THR A 11 7.41 -20.26 -11.36
C THR A 11 6.38 -19.12 -11.33
N GLU A 12 6.81 -17.86 -11.26
CA GLU A 12 5.93 -16.68 -11.25
C GLU A 12 5.06 -16.62 -12.51
N ARG A 13 5.66 -16.92 -13.66
CA ARG A 13 4.96 -16.91 -14.96
C ARG A 13 3.92 -18.03 -15.09
N ARG A 14 4.18 -19.20 -14.48
CA ARG A 14 3.24 -20.33 -14.48
C ARG A 14 2.03 -20.11 -13.57
N TRP A 15 2.19 -19.39 -12.46
CA TRP A 15 1.07 -19.06 -11.57
C TRP A 15 0.10 -18.02 -12.15
N PHE A 16 0.53 -17.26 -13.16
CA PHE A 16 -0.30 -16.24 -13.79
C PHE A 16 -1.63 -16.79 -14.32
N GLY A 17 -1.63 -17.91 -15.04
CA GLY A 17 -2.84 -18.50 -15.62
C GLY A 17 -3.92 -18.85 -14.58
N PRO A 18 -3.59 -19.68 -13.56
CA PRO A 18 -4.52 -19.98 -12.47
C PRO A 18 -5.00 -18.74 -11.72
N LEU A 19 -4.11 -17.79 -11.41
CA LEU A 19 -4.48 -16.56 -10.72
C LEU A 19 -5.40 -15.69 -11.57
N PHE A 20 -5.14 -15.58 -12.88
CA PHE A 20 -5.96 -14.83 -13.81
C PHE A 20 -7.35 -15.47 -13.97
N PHE A 21 -7.42 -16.80 -14.06
CA PHE A 21 -8.68 -17.52 -14.08
C PHE A 21 -9.48 -17.32 -12.79
N LEU A 22 -8.83 -17.47 -11.62
CA LEU A 22 -9.43 -17.22 -10.32
C LEU A 22 -9.96 -15.77 -10.22
N PHE A 23 -9.18 -14.80 -10.64
CA PHE A 23 -9.58 -13.39 -10.70
C PHE A 23 -10.85 -13.20 -11.55
N HIS A 24 -10.93 -13.84 -12.72
CA HIS A 24 -12.09 -13.76 -13.60
C HIS A 24 -13.33 -14.43 -12.99
N VAL A 25 -13.16 -15.57 -12.31
CA VAL A 25 -14.26 -16.23 -11.59
C VAL A 25 -14.79 -15.34 -10.46
N LEU A 26 -13.90 -14.74 -9.66
CA LEU A 26 -14.29 -13.81 -8.60
C LEU A 26 -15.00 -12.57 -9.16
N LEU A 27 -14.48 -12.01 -10.26
CA LEU A 27 -15.10 -10.85 -10.91
C LEU A 27 -16.50 -11.18 -11.44
N TYR A 28 -16.67 -12.36 -12.06
CA TYR A 28 -17.97 -12.84 -12.51
C TYR A 28 -18.97 -12.97 -11.35
N VAL A 29 -18.56 -13.58 -10.23
CA VAL A 29 -19.42 -13.73 -9.03
C VAL A 29 -19.83 -12.37 -8.48
N MET A 30 -18.90 -11.43 -8.36
CA MET A 30 -19.20 -10.06 -7.90
C MET A 30 -20.17 -9.34 -8.85
N LEU A 31 -19.95 -9.43 -10.17
CA LEU A 31 -20.82 -8.77 -11.15
C LEU A 31 -22.22 -9.39 -11.17
N ARG A 32 -22.34 -10.71 -11.04
CA ARG A 32 -23.64 -11.39 -10.93
C ARG A 32 -24.44 -10.88 -9.73
N GLN A 33 -23.78 -10.72 -8.58
CA GLN A 33 -24.43 -10.23 -7.35
C GLN A 33 -24.86 -8.75 -7.46
N ARG A 34 -24.19 -7.95 -8.28
CA ARG A 34 -24.45 -6.51 -8.41
C ARG A 34 -25.43 -6.15 -9.52
N PHE A 35 -25.48 -6.94 -10.60
CA PHE A 35 -26.18 -6.57 -11.83
C PHE A 35 -27.19 -7.64 -12.32
N GLU A 36 -27.48 -8.67 -11.51
CA GLU A 36 -28.39 -9.78 -11.87
C GLU A 36 -28.12 -10.42 -13.25
N ILE A 37 -26.86 -10.42 -13.68
CA ILE A 37 -26.44 -10.94 -14.99
C ILE A 37 -26.47 -12.49 -14.94
N GLY A 38 -27.65 -13.07 -15.16
CA GLY A 38 -27.88 -14.52 -15.09
C GLY A 38 -27.48 -15.32 -16.33
N VAL A 39 -27.34 -14.68 -17.50
CA VAL A 39 -27.35 -15.39 -18.79
C VAL A 39 -25.95 -15.59 -19.42
N LEU A 40 -24.90 -14.94 -18.92
CA LEU A 40 -23.59 -14.90 -19.60
C LEU A 40 -22.46 -15.69 -18.94
N VAL A 41 -22.73 -16.65 -18.05
CA VAL A 41 -21.65 -17.40 -17.33
C VAL A 41 -20.72 -18.14 -18.30
N TRP A 42 -21.31 -18.95 -19.17
CA TRP A 42 -20.60 -19.83 -20.10
C TRP A 42 -19.71 -19.09 -21.10
N PRO A 43 -20.17 -18.01 -21.78
CA PRO A 43 -19.29 -17.22 -22.62
C PRO A 43 -18.20 -16.49 -21.82
N TRP A 44 -18.49 -16.04 -20.58
CA TRP A 44 -17.48 -15.39 -19.73
C TRP A 44 -16.34 -16.34 -19.35
N VAL A 45 -16.70 -17.53 -18.88
CA VAL A 45 -15.73 -18.59 -18.53
C VAL A 45 -15.00 -19.04 -19.78
N GLY A 46 -15.70 -19.24 -20.90
CA GLY A 46 -15.12 -19.62 -22.18
C GLY A 46 -14.05 -18.64 -22.65
N VAL A 47 -14.32 -17.33 -22.60
CA VAL A 47 -13.36 -16.28 -22.95
C VAL A 47 -12.17 -16.28 -21.99
N ALA A 48 -12.40 -16.36 -20.68
CA ALA A 48 -11.32 -16.41 -19.69
C ALA A 48 -10.41 -17.64 -19.92
N SER A 49 -11.00 -18.82 -20.16
CA SER A 49 -10.26 -20.03 -20.47
C SER A 49 -9.52 -19.96 -21.81
N ALA A 50 -10.11 -19.35 -22.85
CA ALA A 50 -9.46 -19.17 -24.14
C ALA A 50 -8.22 -18.28 -24.03
N ILE A 51 -8.30 -17.20 -23.24
CA ILE A 51 -7.17 -16.32 -22.96
C ILE A 51 -6.05 -17.08 -22.22
N VAL A 52 -6.39 -17.90 -21.24
CA VAL A 52 -5.42 -18.72 -20.49
C VAL A 52 -4.77 -19.77 -21.40
N ILE A 53 -5.55 -20.46 -22.23
CA ILE A 53 -5.03 -21.45 -23.20
C ILE A 53 -4.08 -20.76 -24.19
N TRP A 54 -4.50 -19.62 -24.75
CA TRP A 54 -3.68 -18.84 -25.66
C TRP A 54 -2.35 -18.39 -25.02
N TYR A 55 -2.40 -17.98 -23.75
CA TYR A 55 -1.20 -17.62 -22.97
C TYR A 55 -0.21 -18.78 -22.82
N TYR A 56 -0.69 -20.01 -22.55
CA TYR A 56 0.19 -21.18 -22.43
C TYR A 56 0.72 -21.68 -23.77
N SER A 57 -0.04 -21.54 -24.86
CA SER A 57 0.36 -21.97 -26.20
C SER A 57 1.51 -21.16 -26.79
N MET A 58 1.77 -19.93 -26.30
CA MET A 58 2.79 -19.05 -26.88
C MET A 58 3.89 -18.64 -25.88
N PRO A 59 4.82 -19.55 -25.54
CA PRO A 59 5.83 -19.33 -24.50
C PRO A 59 6.81 -18.18 -24.77
N SER A 60 7.05 -17.85 -26.04
CA SER A 60 7.92 -16.74 -26.46
C SER A 60 7.35 -15.37 -26.10
N TRP A 61 6.02 -15.24 -25.99
CA TRP A 61 5.33 -13.97 -25.70
C TRP A 61 4.87 -13.84 -24.24
N GLN A 62 4.81 -14.94 -23.48
CA GLN A 62 4.37 -14.97 -22.08
C GLN A 62 5.04 -13.89 -21.23
N THR A 63 6.35 -13.70 -21.39
CA THR A 63 7.10 -12.71 -20.62
C THR A 63 6.69 -11.28 -20.93
N LYS A 64 6.36 -10.96 -22.19
CA LYS A 64 5.92 -9.63 -22.59
C LYS A 64 4.50 -9.36 -22.09
N ILE A 65 3.60 -10.32 -22.26
CA ILE A 65 2.20 -10.23 -21.80
C ILE A 65 2.15 -10.06 -20.29
N TYR A 66 2.89 -10.89 -19.55
CA TYR A 66 2.96 -10.81 -18.10
C TYR A 66 3.48 -9.46 -17.61
N ARG A 67 4.53 -8.91 -18.26
CA ARG A 67 5.04 -7.56 -17.96
C ARG A 67 4.01 -6.48 -18.24
N ALA A 68 3.36 -6.52 -19.40
CA ALA A 68 2.34 -5.54 -19.76
C ALA A 68 1.18 -5.55 -18.75
N TRP A 69 0.75 -6.75 -18.33
CA TRP A 69 -0.27 -6.89 -17.30
C TRP A 69 0.17 -6.32 -15.95
N LEU A 70 1.39 -6.63 -15.49
CA LEU A 70 1.92 -6.07 -14.25
C LEU A 70 1.99 -4.54 -14.29
N LEU A 71 2.40 -3.97 -15.42
CA LEU A 71 2.43 -2.52 -15.61
C LEU A 71 1.03 -1.91 -15.61
N ALA A 72 0.04 -2.60 -16.20
CA ALA A 72 -1.36 -2.15 -16.20
C ALA A 72 -1.98 -2.17 -14.80
N VAL A 73 -1.65 -3.16 -13.98
CA VAL A 73 -2.17 -3.29 -12.60
C VAL A 73 -1.36 -2.47 -11.58
N ALA A 74 -0.12 -2.08 -11.89
CA ALA A 74 0.75 -1.33 -10.98
C ALA A 74 0.12 -0.03 -10.41
N PRO A 75 -0.58 0.81 -11.20
CA PRO A 75 -1.25 2.00 -10.67
C PRO A 75 -2.31 1.68 -9.61
N ILE A 76 -3.03 0.57 -9.79
CA ILE A 76 -4.04 0.12 -8.81
C ILE A 76 -3.34 -0.25 -7.51
N GLY A 77 -2.26 -1.03 -7.57
CA GLY A 77 -1.48 -1.37 -6.38
C GLY A 77 -0.92 -0.15 -5.66
N TYR A 78 -0.48 0.87 -6.41
CA TYR A 78 0.00 2.13 -5.86
C TYR A 78 -1.10 2.89 -5.11
N VAL A 79 -2.28 3.05 -5.72
CA VAL A 79 -3.42 3.73 -5.11
C VAL A 79 -3.88 2.98 -3.86
N VAL A 80 -4.00 1.65 -3.92
CA VAL A 80 -4.36 0.82 -2.76
C VAL A 80 -3.35 1.00 -1.63
N SER A 81 -2.05 1.05 -1.93
CA SER A 81 -1.01 1.27 -0.92
C SER A 81 -1.13 2.65 -0.26
N LEU A 82 -1.40 3.70 -1.05
CA LEU A 82 -1.64 5.05 -0.53
C LEU A 82 -2.88 5.09 0.37
N ILE A 83 -3.97 4.44 -0.04
CA ILE A 83 -5.21 4.39 0.75
C ILE A 83 -4.97 3.62 2.04
N ALA A 84 -4.33 2.45 1.97
CA ALA A 84 -4.01 1.65 3.14
C ALA A 84 -3.13 2.41 4.14
N MET A 85 -2.06 3.07 3.66
CA MET A 85 -1.22 3.92 4.51
C MET A 85 -1.99 5.10 5.10
N SER A 86 -2.82 5.76 4.29
CA SER A 86 -3.65 6.86 4.76
C SER A 86 -4.60 6.38 5.86
N LEU A 87 -5.25 5.23 5.67
CA LEU A 87 -6.17 4.65 6.64
C LEU A 87 -5.45 4.32 7.95
N VAL A 88 -4.28 3.67 7.89
CA VAL A 88 -3.47 3.36 9.08
C VAL A 88 -3.06 4.64 9.80
N PHE A 89 -2.59 5.65 9.06
CA PHE A 89 -2.19 6.92 9.65
C PHE A 89 -3.36 7.62 10.34
N TYR A 90 -4.51 7.75 9.67
CA TYR A 90 -5.65 8.48 10.22
C TYR A 90 -6.45 7.70 11.26
N LEU A 91 -6.51 6.36 11.18
CA LEU A 91 -7.28 5.54 12.13
C LEU A 91 -6.45 4.97 13.28
N ALA A 92 -5.13 4.80 13.13
CA ALA A 92 -4.29 4.28 14.20
C ALA A 92 -3.42 5.38 14.81
N VAL A 93 -2.73 6.18 13.99
CA VAL A 93 -1.75 7.17 14.50
C VAL A 93 -2.42 8.47 14.94
N SER A 94 -3.32 9.03 14.12
CA SER A 94 -4.01 10.29 14.42
C SER A 94 -4.83 10.27 15.72
N PRO A 95 -5.60 9.21 16.06
CA PRO A 95 -6.34 9.19 17.32
C PRO A 95 -5.43 9.18 18.54
N ILE A 96 -4.20 8.65 18.46
CA ILE A 96 -3.24 8.73 19.56
C ILE A 96 -2.91 10.19 19.86
N GLY A 97 -2.66 11.00 18.84
CA GLY A 97 -2.43 12.44 19.00
C GLY A 97 -3.65 13.18 19.55
N TRP A 98 -4.85 12.82 19.10
CA TRP A 98 -6.10 13.37 19.64
C TRP A 98 -6.31 12.99 21.11
N LEU A 99 -6.06 11.73 21.48
CA LEU A 99 -6.15 11.25 22.85
C LEU A 99 -5.15 11.98 23.75
N VAL A 100 -3.89 12.12 23.34
CA VAL A 100 -2.87 12.92 24.07
C VAL A 100 -3.35 14.37 24.28
N ARG A 101 -3.98 14.96 23.26
CA ARG A 101 -4.53 16.33 23.33
C ARG A 101 -5.70 16.43 24.30
N ILE A 102 -6.63 15.47 24.29
CA ILE A 102 -7.81 15.45 25.18
C ILE A 102 -7.41 15.12 26.62
N CYS A 103 -6.52 14.16 26.82
CA CYS A 103 -6.02 13.76 28.14
C CYS A 103 -5.11 14.81 28.80
N GLY A 104 -4.90 15.96 28.16
CA GLY A 104 -4.11 17.06 28.73
C GLY A 104 -2.64 16.71 28.93
N ALA A 105 -2.14 15.66 28.26
CA ALA A 105 -0.74 15.26 28.29
C ALA A 105 0.09 16.25 27.46
N SER A 106 0.27 17.43 28.03
CA SER A 106 1.10 18.50 27.49
C SER A 106 2.56 18.13 27.67
N SER A 107 3.09 17.25 26.80
CA SER A 107 4.51 16.89 26.82
C SER A 107 5.41 18.11 26.57
N PHE A 108 4.85 19.20 26.04
CA PHE A 108 5.48 20.51 26.02
C PHE A 108 4.99 21.32 27.22
N HIS A 109 5.87 21.60 28.18
CA HIS A 109 5.67 22.67 29.17
C HIS A 109 5.72 24.04 28.47
N LYS A 110 4.77 24.31 27.57
CA LYS A 110 4.51 25.67 27.09
C LYS A 110 3.62 26.30 28.15
N GLN A 111 4.22 27.00 29.10
CA GLN A 111 3.45 27.95 29.91
C GLN A 111 2.78 28.91 28.92
N ARG A 112 1.46 28.77 28.74
CA ARG A 112 0.63 29.73 28.02
C ARG A 112 0.56 31.00 28.87
N GLY A 113 1.65 31.77 28.87
CA GLY A 113 1.69 33.12 29.40
C GLY A 113 1.53 34.16 28.28
N THR A 114 1.19 35.38 28.66
CA THR A 114 1.17 36.61 27.84
C THR A 114 2.58 37.07 27.40
N MET A 115 3.53 36.14 27.23
CA MET A 115 4.89 36.46 26.86
C MET A 115 5.05 36.46 25.34
N THR A 116 5.74 37.47 24.81
CA THR A 116 6.02 37.62 23.38
C THR A 116 7.06 36.62 22.88
N THR A 117 7.86 36.02 23.76
CA THR A 117 8.89 35.03 23.41
C THR A 117 8.97 33.91 24.45
N TYR A 118 9.15 32.66 24.00
CA TYR A 118 9.39 31.47 24.86
C TYR A 118 10.87 31.32 25.27
N TRP A 119 11.65 32.40 25.24
CA TRP A 119 13.09 32.33 25.53
C TRP A 119 13.29 32.06 27.02
N GLN A 120 13.96 30.94 27.33
CA GLN A 120 14.42 30.66 28.68
C GLN A 120 15.88 31.07 28.79
N THR A 121 16.20 31.87 29.80
CA THR A 121 17.57 32.27 30.09
C THR A 121 18.40 31.02 30.35
N ARG A 122 19.46 30.84 29.55
CA ARG A 122 20.37 29.71 29.75
C ARG A 122 21.00 29.86 31.15
N PRO A 123 20.92 28.84 32.02
CA PRO A 123 21.65 28.87 33.29
C PRO A 123 23.15 29.02 33.02
N ALA A 124 23.88 29.51 34.04
CA ALA A 124 25.30 29.81 33.94
C ALA A 124 26.08 28.66 33.28
N PRO A 125 27.11 28.97 32.47
CA PRO A 125 27.86 27.96 31.73
C PRO A 125 28.35 26.87 32.69
N ARG A 126 27.90 25.62 32.47
CA ARG A 126 28.46 24.46 33.16
C ARG A 126 29.92 24.31 32.75
N ASP A 127 30.75 23.96 33.73
CA ASP A 127 32.16 23.62 33.50
C ASP A 127 32.27 22.61 32.36
N ALA A 128 33.14 22.88 31.38
CA ALA A 128 33.39 21.99 30.25
C ALA A 128 33.80 20.58 30.71
N LYS A 129 34.45 20.47 31.88
CA LYS A 129 34.81 19.19 32.50
C LYS A 129 33.60 18.35 32.92
N SER A 130 32.42 18.96 33.10
CA SER A 130 31.18 18.26 33.44
C SER A 130 30.66 17.36 32.32
N TYR A 131 31.01 17.62 31.05
CA TYR A 131 30.59 16.78 29.93
C TYR A 131 31.35 15.44 29.89
N PHE A 132 32.53 15.39 30.52
CA PHE A 132 33.38 14.19 30.57
C PHE A 132 33.04 13.24 31.72
N ARG A 133 32.05 13.59 32.56
CA ARG A 133 31.53 12.72 33.62
C ARG A 133 30.15 12.22 33.22
N GLN A 134 30.11 11.13 32.44
CA GLN A 134 28.86 10.52 31.98
C GLN A 134 28.31 9.43 32.92
N PHE A 135 29.02 9.08 33.99
CA PHE A 135 28.58 8.12 35.01
C PHE A 135 29.09 8.56 36.39
#